data_AF-A0A1F3K842-F1
#
_entry.id   AF-A0A1F3K842-F1
#
_cell.length_a   1.000
_cell.length_b   1.000
_cell.length_c   1.000
_cell.angle_alpha   90.00
_cell.angle_beta   90.00
_cell.angle_gamma   90.00
#
_symmetry.space_group_name_H-M   'P 1'
#
loop_
_entity.id
_entity.type
_entity.pdbx_description
1 polymer ?
#
loop_
_entity_poly.entity_id
_entity_poly.type
_entity_poly.pdbx_seq_one_letter_code
_entity_poly.pdbx_strand_id
1 'polypeptide(L)'
;MIVAKGFSLHSYDLVNLDTLLLELSKAQNLKDTIDVYFKLSSHYVNYDIKKAELYANQVLEKSQNINYNKGVADGYYALARIFHNSHYDVSFNLVQKALGIYQKLNDSINIAKSLNLISIIKGNIGEYESALEYSNQILDISLKISDSTLYAMVLNNIGTYYDDIKDDSIAQSYYLKAAEVNMLTGHKRFLSINYGNLCIAKMQENNLPLAYEYYWKSFRLKEEINDKDGMSWLYEMYARLMEADKKYDSAIFYFHKSLQVCYEFNNKNREEVTLQSLQKFYHNRQQIDSAYYWLLKLNILRDSIYDSEKTKGIILHEISLKHNQEQEMDRLIHQAQVFKLALVITLLAFAVLGTVLVIIILNLRSRRFRIEKHETIKEKENLELELLSKNQEMTTYVMNLVNNNQLAGQVIEKLSSRLDEFLPQNRKYIQDIINELSNNLNKDIWKEFELRFNNVHPEFHHKLLADFPDLTPNELKLCAFLRMNMSSKEISLITYQSVQSIEKARSRLRKKLNLTNTDVSIMYFLAKY
;
A
#
# COMPACT_ATOMS: atom_id res chain seq x y z
N MET A 1 -25.43 4.00 53.73
CA MET A 1 -25.21 2.67 54.33
C MET A 1 -23.95 2.08 53.70
N ILE A 2 -22.76 2.28 54.31
CA ILE A 2 -21.56 1.51 53.93
C ILE A 2 -21.42 0.44 55.00
N VAL A 3 -21.89 -0.74 54.63
CA VAL A 3 -21.54 -2.02 55.26
C VAL A 3 -20.05 -2.25 54.97
N ALA A 4 -19.29 -2.93 55.84
CA ALA A 4 -17.94 -3.31 55.45
C ALA A 4 -18.06 -4.15 54.18
N LYS A 5 -17.53 -3.67 53.06
CA LYS A 5 -17.49 -4.45 51.82
C LYS A 5 -16.42 -5.52 51.96
N GLY A 6 -16.69 -6.72 51.42
CA GLY A 6 -15.66 -7.74 51.26
C GLY A 6 -14.39 -7.18 50.59
N PHE A 7 -13.22 -7.66 51.01
CA PHE A 7 -11.95 -7.24 50.44
C PHE A 7 -11.70 -7.98 49.12
N SER A 8 -11.69 -7.24 48.00
CA SER A 8 -11.30 -7.75 46.69
C SER A 8 -9.79 -7.96 46.59
N LEU A 9 -9.38 -9.00 45.87
CA LEU A 9 -7.98 -9.39 45.71
C LEU A 9 -7.46 -8.91 44.34
N HIS A 10 -6.54 -7.95 44.38
CA HIS A 10 -6.06 -7.24 43.18
C HIS A 10 -4.75 -7.80 42.60
N SER A 11 -3.91 -8.50 43.37
CA SER A 11 -2.65 -9.08 42.89
C SER A 11 -2.05 -10.11 43.86
N TYR A 12 -1.36 -11.12 43.31
CA TYR A 12 -0.59 -12.10 44.08
C TYR A 12 0.92 -11.79 44.15
N ASP A 13 1.39 -10.81 43.38
CA ASP A 13 2.80 -10.43 43.28
C ASP A 13 3.20 -9.40 44.35
N LEU A 14 3.37 -9.85 45.61
CA LEU A 14 4.03 -9.04 46.64
C LEU A 14 5.42 -9.61 46.92
N VAL A 15 6.35 -9.17 46.09
CA VAL A 15 7.78 -9.44 46.26
C VAL A 15 8.37 -8.36 47.17
N ASN A 16 9.23 -8.76 48.11
CA ASN A 16 9.94 -7.83 48.98
C ASN A 16 10.80 -6.87 48.12
N LEU A 17 10.74 -5.57 48.44
CA LEU A 17 11.54 -4.54 47.76
C LEU A 17 13.02 -4.88 47.73
N ASP A 18 13.59 -5.40 48.82
CA ASP A 18 15.00 -5.79 48.88
C ASP A 18 15.32 -6.92 47.89
N THR A 19 14.38 -7.85 47.71
CA THR A 19 14.50 -8.92 46.70
C THR A 19 14.44 -8.34 45.29
N LEU A 20 13.54 -7.39 45.03
CA LEU A 20 13.44 -6.74 43.72
C LEU A 20 14.67 -5.90 43.38
N LEU A 21 15.24 -5.19 44.36
CA LEU A 21 16.47 -4.42 44.17
C LEU A 21 17.67 -5.35 43.95
N LEU A 22 17.71 -6.49 44.64
CA LEU A 22 18.72 -7.53 44.40
C LEU A 22 18.58 -8.15 43.00
N GLU A 23 17.36 -8.51 42.58
CA GLU A 23 17.07 -8.98 41.22
C GLU A 23 17.52 -7.96 40.18
N LEU A 24 17.26 -6.66 40.41
CA LEU A 24 17.67 -5.58 39.53
C LEU A 24 19.19 -5.52 39.39
N SER A 25 19.93 -5.62 40.49
CA SER A 25 21.40 -5.65 40.47
C SER A 25 22.00 -6.88 39.78
N LYS A 26 21.23 -7.97 39.67
CA LYS A 26 21.64 -9.23 39.05
C LYS A 26 21.15 -9.39 37.61
N ALA A 27 20.34 -8.46 37.10
CA ALA A 27 19.79 -8.51 35.75
C ALA A 27 20.93 -8.52 34.72
N GLN A 28 20.96 -9.56 33.88
CA GLN A 28 22.05 -9.77 32.92
C GLN A 28 21.78 -9.11 31.57
N ASN A 29 20.50 -8.87 31.26
CA ASN A 29 20.07 -8.28 30.01
C ASN A 29 18.91 -7.30 30.22
N LEU A 30 18.61 -6.52 29.18
CA LEU A 30 17.60 -5.47 29.24
C LEU A 30 16.17 -6.00 29.47
N LYS A 31 15.85 -7.23 29.02
CA LYS A 31 14.54 -7.84 29.29
C LYS A 31 14.38 -8.19 30.77
N ASP A 32 15.42 -8.74 31.40
CA ASP A 32 15.40 -8.99 32.84
C ASP A 32 15.21 -7.69 33.62
N THR A 33 15.89 -6.61 33.22
CA THR A 33 15.70 -5.28 33.81
C THR A 33 14.26 -4.79 33.66
N ILE A 34 13.67 -4.96 32.48
CA ILE A 34 12.26 -4.59 32.21
C ILE A 34 11.31 -5.39 33.11
N ASP A 35 11.50 -6.70 33.22
CA ASP A 35 10.66 -7.56 34.05
C ASP A 35 10.75 -7.15 35.55
N VAL A 36 11.93 -6.76 36.03
CA VAL A 36 12.11 -6.24 37.40
C VAL A 36 11.47 -4.86 37.56
N TYR A 37 11.57 -3.96 36.59
CA TYR A 37 10.86 -2.68 36.62
C TYR A 37 9.34 -2.85 36.66
N PHE A 38 8.81 -3.83 35.94
CA PHE A 38 7.38 -4.17 36.01
C PHE A 38 6.96 -4.59 37.43
N LYS A 39 7.76 -5.42 38.09
CA LYS A 39 7.54 -5.81 39.50
C LYS A 39 7.70 -4.62 40.47
N LEU A 40 8.67 -3.73 40.25
CA LEU A 40 8.86 -2.53 41.07
C LEU A 40 7.69 -1.56 40.92
N SER A 41 7.20 -1.34 39.70
CA SER A 41 5.98 -0.58 39.47
C SER A 41 4.83 -1.18 40.27
N SER A 42 4.66 -2.50 40.16
CA SER A 42 3.62 -3.26 40.85
C SER A 42 3.69 -3.16 42.37
N HIS A 43 4.89 -3.11 42.94
CA HIS A 43 5.13 -2.89 44.36
C HIS A 43 4.71 -1.47 44.76
N TYR A 44 5.19 -0.45 44.04
CA TYR A 44 4.98 0.95 44.40
C TYR A 44 3.56 1.46 44.16
N VAL A 45 2.71 0.79 43.36
CA VAL A 45 1.30 1.21 43.13
C VAL A 45 0.56 1.54 44.43
N ASN A 46 0.83 0.83 45.52
CA ASN A 46 0.16 1.03 46.80
C ASN A 46 0.89 1.96 47.79
N TYR A 47 2.13 2.38 47.48
CA TYR A 47 2.99 3.11 48.41
C TYR A 47 3.48 4.47 47.87
N ASP A 48 3.78 4.55 46.57
CA ASP A 48 4.31 5.73 45.89
C ASP A 48 3.94 5.70 44.40
N ILE A 49 2.86 6.40 44.04
CA ILE A 49 2.34 6.43 42.67
C ILE A 49 3.36 7.02 41.68
N LYS A 50 4.18 7.99 42.09
CA LYS A 50 5.19 8.60 41.20
C LYS A 50 6.26 7.58 40.85
N LYS A 51 6.73 6.79 41.82
CA LYS A 51 7.66 5.69 41.54
C LYS A 51 6.98 4.58 40.72
N ALA A 52 5.74 4.24 41.04
CA ALA A 52 5.00 3.23 40.29
C ALA A 52 4.91 3.59 38.81
N GLU A 53 4.58 4.85 38.52
CA GLU A 53 4.50 5.39 37.19
C GLU A 53 5.87 5.46 36.50
N LEU A 54 6.89 5.97 37.18
CA LEU A 54 8.26 6.03 36.66
C LEU A 54 8.70 4.66 36.13
N TYR A 55 8.53 3.61 36.93
CA TYR A 55 8.89 2.26 36.51
C TYR A 55 7.97 1.73 35.39
N ALA A 56 6.67 2.00 35.43
CA ALA A 56 5.74 1.60 34.36
C ALA A 56 6.11 2.24 33.00
N ASN A 57 6.45 3.53 32.99
CA ASN A 57 6.90 4.24 31.81
C ASN A 57 8.26 3.71 31.32
N GLN A 58 9.19 3.41 32.23
CA GLN A 58 10.47 2.79 31.86
C GLN A 58 10.28 1.40 31.23
N VAL A 59 9.35 0.59 31.73
CA VAL A 59 8.97 -0.70 31.12
C VAL A 59 8.49 -0.46 29.69
N LEU A 60 7.55 0.46 29.50
CA LEU A 60 6.93 0.71 28.21
C LEU A 60 7.95 1.22 27.17
N GLU A 61 8.70 2.28 27.51
CA GLU A 61 9.67 2.91 26.63
C GLU A 61 10.81 1.95 26.24
N LYS A 62 11.40 1.27 27.22
CA LYS A 62 12.50 0.32 26.96
C LYS A 62 12.02 -0.85 26.13
N SER A 63 10.80 -1.35 26.37
CA SER A 63 10.22 -2.46 25.61
C SER A 63 9.94 -2.06 24.16
N GLN A 64 9.44 -0.85 23.91
CA GLN A 64 9.23 -0.34 22.55
C GLN A 64 10.56 -0.22 21.80
N ASN A 65 11.61 0.30 22.44
CA ASN A 65 12.93 0.47 21.84
C ASN A 65 13.58 -0.85 21.38
N ILE A 66 13.26 -1.97 22.02
CA ILE A 66 13.78 -3.30 21.65
C ILE A 66 12.74 -4.22 21.00
N ASN A 67 11.55 -3.69 20.66
CA ASN A 67 10.43 -4.47 20.12
C ASN A 67 10.04 -5.69 20.98
N TYR A 68 10.09 -5.54 22.31
CA TYR A 68 9.70 -6.58 23.25
C TYR A 68 8.20 -6.49 23.55
N ASN A 69 7.38 -7.12 22.70
CA ASN A 69 5.91 -7.03 22.77
C ASN A 69 5.32 -7.37 24.15
N LYS A 70 5.86 -8.40 24.84
CA LYS A 70 5.39 -8.75 26.19
C LYS A 70 5.65 -7.60 27.17
N GLY A 71 6.85 -7.03 27.17
CA GLY A 71 7.16 -5.87 28.01
C GLY A 71 6.34 -4.62 27.68
N VAL A 72 5.95 -4.42 26.41
CA VAL A 72 5.00 -3.36 26.03
C VAL A 72 3.63 -3.59 26.68
N ALA A 73 3.13 -4.83 26.66
CA ALA A 73 1.89 -5.21 27.33
C ALA A 73 2.00 -5.04 28.85
N ASP A 74 3.13 -5.45 29.45
CA ASP A 74 3.42 -5.30 30.89
C ASP A 74 3.43 -3.83 31.29
N GLY A 75 3.97 -2.94 30.44
CA GLY A 75 3.95 -1.49 30.65
C GLY A 75 2.53 -0.91 30.65
N TYR A 76 1.69 -1.28 29.68
CA TYR A 76 0.29 -0.88 29.65
C TYR A 76 -0.50 -1.41 30.85
N TYR A 77 -0.27 -2.67 31.24
CA TYR A 77 -0.90 -3.28 32.40
C TYR A 77 -0.47 -2.59 33.71
N ALA A 78 0.82 -2.27 33.85
CA ALA A 78 1.34 -1.52 35.01
C ALA A 78 0.70 -0.13 35.14
N LEU A 79 0.59 0.61 34.02
CA LEU A 79 -0.11 1.90 34.00
C LEU A 79 -1.60 1.72 34.35
N ALA A 80 -2.28 0.71 33.80
CA ALA A 80 -3.68 0.43 34.11
C ALA A 80 -3.88 0.22 35.63
N ARG A 81 -2.95 -0.49 36.28
CA ARG A 81 -2.97 -0.72 37.73
C ARG A 81 -2.78 0.54 38.57
N ILE A 82 -2.20 1.62 38.06
CA ILE A 82 -2.14 2.90 38.79
C ILE A 82 -3.53 3.54 38.87
N PHE A 83 -4.34 3.37 37.81
CA PHE A 83 -5.60 4.07 37.65
C PHE A 83 -6.85 3.27 38.04
N HIS A 84 -6.74 1.96 38.26
CA HIS A 84 -7.90 1.05 38.40
C HIS A 84 -8.86 1.34 39.56
N ASN A 85 -8.48 2.18 40.52
CA ASN A 85 -9.29 2.57 41.67
C ASN A 85 -9.83 4.02 41.61
N SER A 86 -9.56 4.78 40.54
CA SER A 86 -10.09 6.14 40.41
C SER A 86 -10.48 6.53 38.99
N HIS A 87 -9.64 6.24 37.99
CA HIS A 87 -9.87 6.61 36.59
C HIS A 87 -10.16 5.35 35.76
N TYR A 88 -11.36 4.82 35.96
CA TYR A 88 -11.80 3.51 35.47
C TYR A 88 -11.77 3.39 33.94
N ASP A 89 -12.14 4.45 33.23
CA ASP A 89 -12.14 4.54 31.77
C ASP A 89 -10.72 4.43 31.20
N VAL A 90 -9.77 5.17 31.77
CA VAL A 90 -8.37 5.12 31.33
C VAL A 90 -7.74 3.78 31.68
N SER A 91 -7.98 3.29 32.91
CA SER A 91 -7.51 1.98 33.33
C SER A 91 -8.03 0.88 32.40
N PHE A 92 -9.33 0.91 32.07
CA PHE A 92 -9.97 -0.01 31.14
C PHE A 92 -9.35 0.03 29.74
N ASN A 93 -9.11 1.22 29.19
CA ASN A 93 -8.47 1.35 27.88
C ASN A 93 -7.02 0.82 27.87
N LEU A 94 -6.26 1.09 28.92
CA LEU A 94 -4.88 0.61 29.05
C LEU A 94 -4.81 -0.91 29.20
N VAL A 95 -5.67 -1.51 30.05
CA VAL A 95 -5.70 -2.96 30.21
C VAL A 95 -6.21 -3.67 28.95
N GLN A 96 -7.11 -3.06 28.17
CA GLN A 96 -7.53 -3.58 26.87
C GLN A 96 -6.40 -3.60 25.85
N LYS A 97 -5.54 -2.57 25.83
CA LYS A 97 -4.31 -2.57 25.00
C LYS A 97 -3.38 -3.73 25.41
N ALA A 98 -3.15 -3.90 26.72
CA ALA A 98 -2.34 -5.00 27.22
C ALA A 98 -2.92 -6.38 26.86
N LEU A 99 -4.22 -6.57 27.09
CA LEU A 99 -4.96 -7.80 26.79
C LEU A 99 -4.84 -8.20 25.33
N GLY A 100 -5.03 -7.25 24.40
CA GLY A 100 -4.91 -7.52 22.97
C GLY A 100 -3.50 -7.98 22.56
N ILE A 101 -2.45 -7.50 23.23
CA ILE A 101 -1.09 -7.97 22.99
C ILE A 101 -0.88 -9.36 23.60
N TYR A 102 -1.30 -9.59 24.86
CA TYR A 102 -1.18 -10.90 25.49
C TYR A 102 -1.95 -12.00 24.74
N GLN A 103 -3.11 -11.68 24.16
CA GLN A 103 -3.86 -12.58 23.27
C GLN A 103 -3.05 -12.97 22.03
N LYS A 104 -2.40 -12.01 21.36
CA LYS A 104 -1.52 -12.29 20.21
C LYS A 104 -0.31 -13.15 20.59
N LEU A 105 0.15 -13.02 21.83
CA LEU A 105 1.26 -13.81 22.38
C LEU A 105 0.81 -15.17 22.94
N ASN A 106 -0.49 -15.45 23.01
CA ASN A 106 -1.07 -16.61 23.69
C ASN A 106 -0.65 -16.74 25.17
N ASP A 107 -0.40 -15.61 25.84
CA ASP A 107 0.02 -15.58 27.24
C ASP A 107 -1.19 -15.71 28.17
N SER A 108 -1.60 -16.95 28.42
CA SER A 108 -2.81 -17.26 29.19
C SER A 108 -2.79 -16.70 30.62
N ILE A 109 -1.61 -16.60 31.24
CA ILE A 109 -1.45 -16.06 32.59
C ILE A 109 -1.79 -14.57 32.59
N ASN A 110 -1.16 -13.81 31.69
CA ASN A 110 -1.36 -12.37 31.65
C ASN A 110 -2.71 -11.97 31.03
N ILE A 111 -3.30 -12.79 30.16
CA ILE A 111 -4.71 -12.66 29.74
C ILE A 111 -5.61 -12.73 30.98
N ALA A 112 -5.43 -13.75 31.82
CA ALA A 112 -6.25 -13.95 33.01
C ALA A 112 -6.09 -12.79 34.02
N LYS A 113 -4.87 -12.29 34.23
CA LYS A 113 -4.61 -11.08 35.03
C LYS A 113 -5.33 -9.83 34.49
N SER A 114 -5.26 -9.62 33.16
CA SER A 114 -5.89 -8.48 32.49
C SER A 114 -7.41 -8.53 32.64
N LEU A 115 -8.02 -9.70 32.44
CA LEU A 115 -9.45 -9.92 32.65
C LEU A 115 -9.84 -9.71 34.12
N ASN A 116 -9.01 -10.13 35.08
CA ASN A 116 -9.27 -9.90 36.51
C ASN A 116 -9.28 -8.41 36.86
N LEU A 117 -8.35 -7.63 36.28
CA LEU A 117 -8.34 -6.18 36.47
C LEU A 117 -9.57 -5.53 35.84
N ILE A 118 -10.01 -5.97 34.67
CA ILE A 118 -11.26 -5.51 34.04
C ILE A 118 -12.47 -5.85 34.94
N SER A 119 -12.55 -7.08 35.44
CA SER A 119 -13.62 -7.52 36.34
C SER A 119 -13.70 -6.62 37.58
N ILE A 120 -12.56 -6.32 38.19
CA ILE A 120 -12.48 -5.41 39.34
C ILE A 120 -12.97 -4.01 38.97
N ILE A 121 -12.53 -3.45 37.85
CA ILE A 121 -12.98 -2.13 37.37
C ILE A 121 -14.50 -2.12 37.20
N LYS A 122 -15.07 -3.14 36.55
CA LYS A 122 -16.51 -3.30 36.33
C LYS A 122 -17.28 -3.43 37.65
N GLY A 123 -16.78 -4.21 38.61
CA GLY A 123 -17.37 -4.31 39.94
C GLY A 123 -17.33 -2.99 40.71
N ASN A 124 -16.23 -2.24 40.62
CA ASN A 124 -16.07 -0.95 41.29
C ASN A 124 -17.03 0.14 40.77
N ILE A 125 -17.38 0.10 39.48
CA ILE A 125 -18.38 1.01 38.88
C ILE A 125 -19.82 0.51 39.03
N GLY A 126 -20.03 -0.66 39.64
CA GLY A 126 -21.36 -1.25 39.87
C GLY A 126 -21.92 -2.04 38.69
N GLU A 127 -21.14 -2.27 37.63
CA GLU A 127 -21.50 -3.15 36.51
C GLU A 127 -21.23 -4.63 36.87
N TYR A 128 -21.97 -5.14 37.86
CA TYR A 128 -21.70 -6.46 38.43
C TYR A 128 -21.92 -7.62 37.46
N GLU A 129 -22.89 -7.52 36.54
CA GLU A 129 -23.14 -8.55 35.52
C GLU A 129 -21.91 -8.72 34.60
N SER A 130 -21.38 -7.61 34.07
CA SER A 130 -20.13 -7.58 33.30
C SER A 130 -18.95 -8.13 34.11
N ALA A 131 -18.83 -7.76 35.39
CA ALA A 131 -17.78 -8.26 36.25
C ALA A 131 -17.84 -9.78 36.45
N LEU A 132 -19.05 -10.33 36.64
CA LEU A 132 -19.28 -11.78 36.74
C LEU A 132 -18.97 -12.50 35.43
N GLU A 133 -19.31 -11.92 34.28
CA GLU A 133 -18.97 -12.48 32.97
C GLU A 133 -17.45 -12.63 32.80
N TYR A 134 -16.69 -11.57 33.06
CA TYR A 134 -15.22 -11.61 33.03
C TYR A 134 -14.67 -12.58 34.09
N SER A 135 -15.25 -12.61 35.28
CA SER A 135 -14.85 -13.56 36.34
C SER A 135 -14.99 -15.01 35.89
N ASN A 136 -16.09 -15.38 35.24
CA ASN A 136 -16.29 -16.73 34.73
C ASN A 136 -15.27 -17.13 33.66
N GLN A 137 -14.91 -16.22 32.76
CA GLN A 137 -13.84 -16.46 31.78
C GLN A 137 -12.49 -16.75 32.47
N ILE A 138 -12.19 -16.04 33.57
CA ILE A 138 -10.95 -16.26 34.32
C ILE A 138 -10.98 -17.60 35.06
N LEU A 139 -12.13 -18.03 35.59
CA LEU A 139 -12.27 -19.36 36.20
C LEU A 139 -11.92 -20.46 35.19
N ASP A 140 -12.41 -20.37 33.96
CA ASP A 140 -12.08 -21.34 32.90
C ASP A 140 -10.60 -21.33 32.53
N ILE A 141 -9.99 -20.15 32.43
CA ILE A 141 -8.56 -20.02 32.11
C ILE A 141 -7.71 -20.57 33.25
N SER A 142 -8.00 -20.18 34.50
CA SER A 142 -7.25 -20.61 35.69
C SER A 142 -7.27 -22.13 35.87
N LEU A 143 -8.38 -22.80 35.56
CA LEU A 143 -8.44 -24.26 35.50
C LEU A 143 -7.52 -24.84 34.41
N LYS A 144 -7.51 -24.26 33.20
CA LYS A 144 -6.65 -24.73 32.09
C LYS A 144 -5.16 -24.58 32.39
N ILE A 145 -4.76 -23.49 33.05
CA ILE A 145 -3.37 -23.24 33.44
C ILE A 145 -3.01 -23.83 34.81
N SER A 146 -3.94 -24.51 35.48
CA SER A 146 -3.78 -25.06 36.84
C SER A 146 -3.32 -24.04 37.88
N ASP A 147 -3.77 -22.78 37.75
CA ASP A 147 -3.47 -21.71 38.70
C ASP A 147 -4.56 -21.63 39.77
N SER A 148 -4.37 -22.41 40.84
CA SER A 148 -5.29 -22.45 41.98
C SER A 148 -5.33 -21.16 42.79
N THR A 149 -4.25 -20.35 42.76
CA THR A 149 -4.23 -19.04 43.42
C THR A 149 -5.19 -18.10 42.72
N LEU A 150 -5.06 -17.97 41.40
CA LEU A 150 -5.92 -17.10 40.61
C LEU A 150 -7.39 -17.56 40.69
N TYR A 151 -7.63 -18.88 40.62
CA TYR A 151 -8.96 -19.45 40.79
C TYR A 151 -9.61 -19.03 42.11
N ALA A 152 -8.90 -19.18 43.23
CA ALA A 152 -9.41 -18.80 44.55
C ALA A 152 -9.59 -17.27 44.70
N MET A 153 -8.70 -16.47 44.11
CA MET A 153 -8.83 -15.00 44.09
C MET A 153 -10.12 -14.57 43.38
N VAL A 154 -10.41 -15.15 42.22
CA VAL A 154 -11.61 -14.83 41.43
C VAL A 154 -12.88 -15.26 42.16
N LEU A 155 -12.89 -16.45 42.77
CA LEU A 155 -14.01 -16.88 43.62
C LEU A 155 -14.27 -15.88 44.75
N ASN A 156 -13.22 -15.38 45.41
CA ASN A 156 -13.36 -14.35 46.43
C ASN A 156 -13.95 -13.05 45.85
N ASN A 157 -13.48 -12.60 44.69
CA ASN A 157 -13.99 -11.39 44.04
C ASN A 157 -15.48 -11.53 43.64
N ILE A 158 -15.88 -12.70 43.13
CA ILE A 158 -17.29 -13.04 42.88
C ILE A 158 -18.09 -12.93 44.19
N GLY A 159 -17.56 -13.46 45.30
CA GLY A 159 -18.16 -13.32 46.62
C GLY A 159 -18.38 -11.85 47.00
N THR A 160 -17.40 -10.99 46.75
CA THR A 160 -17.52 -9.54 46.98
C THR A 160 -18.60 -8.89 46.11
N TYR A 161 -18.74 -9.30 44.84
CA TYR A 161 -19.78 -8.76 43.97
C TYR A 161 -21.18 -9.13 44.46
N TYR A 162 -21.40 -10.38 44.92
CA TYR A 162 -22.67 -10.78 45.51
C TYR A 162 -22.96 -10.10 46.86
N ASP A 163 -21.95 -9.89 47.71
CA ASP A 163 -22.08 -9.10 48.96
C ASP A 163 -22.50 -7.65 48.67
N ASP A 164 -21.95 -7.06 47.60
CA ASP A 164 -22.32 -5.74 47.10
C ASP A 164 -23.77 -5.67 46.59
N ILE A 165 -24.25 -6.74 45.94
CA ILE A 165 -25.65 -6.89 45.49
C ILE A 165 -26.60 -7.21 46.66
N LYS A 166 -26.08 -7.47 47.87
CA LYS A 166 -26.83 -7.87 49.08
C LYS A 166 -27.40 -9.29 48.99
N ASP A 167 -26.76 -10.16 48.23
CA ASP A 167 -27.02 -11.60 48.23
C ASP A 167 -26.01 -12.32 49.13
N ASP A 168 -26.20 -12.16 50.44
CA ASP A 168 -25.23 -12.57 51.46
C ASP A 168 -25.01 -14.09 51.47
N SER A 169 -26.01 -14.89 51.08
CA SER A 169 -25.92 -16.36 51.04
C SER A 169 -24.98 -16.82 49.92
N ILE A 170 -25.15 -16.27 48.71
CA ILE A 170 -24.29 -16.59 47.58
C ILE A 170 -22.86 -16.11 47.84
N ALA A 171 -22.71 -14.89 48.37
CA ALA A 171 -21.41 -14.32 48.71
C ALA A 171 -20.60 -15.26 49.63
N GLN A 172 -21.22 -15.74 50.70
CA GLN A 172 -20.59 -16.66 51.65
C GLN A 172 -20.20 -18.01 51.04
N SER A 173 -21.05 -18.57 50.18
CA SER A 173 -20.73 -19.80 49.45
C SER A 173 -19.45 -19.62 48.63
N TYR A 174 -19.30 -18.49 47.94
CA TYR A 174 -18.08 -18.20 47.18
C TYR A 174 -16.85 -17.95 48.07
N TYR A 175 -17.00 -17.24 49.18
CA TYR A 175 -15.91 -17.07 50.15
C TYR A 175 -15.45 -18.40 50.77
N LEU A 176 -16.38 -19.32 51.07
CA LEU A 176 -16.06 -20.66 51.58
C LEU A 176 -15.34 -21.49 50.53
N LYS A 177 -15.79 -21.49 49.27
CA LYS A 177 -15.10 -22.17 48.17
C LYS A 177 -13.67 -21.62 47.98
N ALA A 178 -13.49 -20.31 48.01
CA ALA A 178 -12.18 -19.68 47.93
C ALA A 178 -11.28 -20.08 49.11
N ALA A 179 -11.83 -20.11 50.33
CA ALA A 179 -11.11 -20.54 51.54
C ALA A 179 -10.69 -22.02 51.43
N GLU A 180 -11.57 -22.90 50.96
CA GLU A 180 -11.26 -24.32 50.77
C GLU A 180 -10.08 -24.52 49.81
N VAL A 181 -10.11 -23.86 48.65
CA VAL A 181 -9.01 -23.93 47.67
C VAL A 181 -7.70 -23.42 48.29
N ASN A 182 -7.72 -22.27 48.96
CA ASN A 182 -6.51 -21.71 49.59
C ASN A 182 -6.00 -22.54 50.77
N MET A 183 -6.89 -23.25 51.47
CA MET A 183 -6.53 -24.18 52.53
C MET A 183 -5.82 -25.41 51.96
N LEU A 184 -6.37 -26.02 50.91
CA LEU A 184 -5.79 -27.22 50.27
C LEU A 184 -4.44 -26.93 49.59
N THR A 185 -4.26 -25.70 49.11
CA THR A 185 -3.04 -25.28 48.38
C THR A 185 -2.00 -24.59 49.29
N GLY A 186 -2.34 -24.36 50.57
CA GLY A 186 -1.42 -23.77 51.54
C GLY A 186 -1.21 -22.25 51.40
N HIS A 187 -2.04 -21.55 50.64
CA HIS A 187 -1.96 -20.09 50.47
C HIS A 187 -2.53 -19.32 51.67
N LYS A 188 -1.82 -19.37 52.79
CA LYS A 188 -2.23 -18.78 54.10
C LYS A 188 -2.65 -17.31 54.03
N ARG A 189 -1.99 -16.50 53.19
CA ARG A 189 -2.32 -15.08 53.03
C ARG A 189 -3.74 -14.89 52.49
N PHE A 190 -4.08 -15.54 51.39
CA PHE A 190 -5.42 -15.43 50.80
C PHE A 190 -6.47 -16.10 51.67
N LEU A 191 -6.13 -17.23 52.30
CA LEU A 191 -6.98 -17.88 53.28
C LEU A 191 -7.36 -16.93 54.44
N SER A 192 -6.42 -16.13 54.94
CA SER A 192 -6.71 -15.11 55.98
C SER A 192 -7.75 -14.10 55.49
N ILE A 193 -7.67 -13.69 54.22
CA ILE A 193 -8.60 -12.73 53.61
C ILE A 193 -9.98 -13.35 53.45
N ASN A 194 -10.07 -14.61 53.00
CA ASN A 194 -11.36 -15.31 52.92
C ASN A 194 -12.03 -15.43 54.29
N TYR A 195 -11.28 -15.78 55.34
CA TYR A 195 -11.82 -15.79 56.70
C TYR A 195 -12.22 -14.41 57.20
N GLY A 196 -11.49 -13.35 56.87
CA GLY A 196 -11.91 -12.01 57.24
C GLY A 196 -13.21 -11.57 56.53
N ASN A 197 -13.38 -11.91 55.24
CA ASN A 197 -14.63 -11.67 54.52
C ASN A 197 -15.81 -12.47 55.12
N LEU A 198 -15.58 -13.73 55.51
CA LEU A 198 -16.57 -14.54 56.23
C LEU A 198 -16.94 -13.95 57.60
N CYS A 199 -15.96 -13.42 58.34
CA CYS A 199 -16.23 -12.72 59.59
C CYS A 199 -17.15 -11.51 59.36
N ILE A 200 -16.87 -10.69 58.34
CA ILE A 200 -17.73 -9.55 57.98
C ILE A 200 -19.15 -10.03 57.66
N ALA A 201 -19.30 -11.06 56.82
CA ALA A 201 -20.62 -11.62 56.48
C ALA A 201 -21.37 -12.10 57.73
N LYS A 202 -20.69 -12.79 58.66
CA LYS A 202 -21.31 -13.24 59.93
C LYS A 202 -21.66 -12.10 60.88
N MET A 203 -20.93 -10.99 60.85
CA MET A 203 -21.32 -9.78 61.57
C MET A 203 -22.60 -9.17 60.99
N GLN A 204 -22.75 -9.14 59.66
CA GLN A 204 -23.96 -8.63 58.99
C GLN A 204 -25.19 -9.47 59.34
N GLU A 205 -25.03 -10.80 59.44
CA GLU A 205 -26.06 -11.73 59.94
C GLU A 205 -26.33 -11.63 61.45
N ASN A 206 -25.59 -10.79 62.18
CA ASN A 206 -25.61 -10.72 63.64
C ASN A 206 -25.23 -12.04 64.35
N ASN A 207 -24.49 -12.92 63.66
CA ASN A 207 -23.94 -14.16 64.21
C ASN A 207 -22.54 -13.92 64.78
N LEU A 208 -22.49 -13.25 65.93
CA LEU A 208 -21.24 -12.87 66.58
C LEU A 208 -20.32 -14.06 66.93
N PRO A 209 -20.81 -15.22 67.44
CA PRO A 209 -19.93 -16.35 67.75
C PRO A 209 -19.10 -16.82 66.56
N LEU A 210 -19.75 -16.98 65.40
CA LEU A 210 -19.06 -17.44 64.19
C LEU A 210 -18.18 -16.34 63.58
N ALA A 211 -18.57 -15.07 63.74
CA ALA A 211 -17.71 -13.95 63.35
C ALA A 211 -16.40 -13.94 64.14
N TYR A 212 -16.43 -14.14 65.47
CA TYR A 212 -15.22 -14.29 66.29
C TYR A 212 -14.37 -15.49 65.86
N GLU A 213 -14.99 -16.62 65.53
CA GLU A 213 -14.26 -17.80 65.06
C GLU A 213 -13.46 -17.48 63.80
N TYR A 214 -14.10 -16.89 62.80
CA TYR A 214 -13.44 -16.52 61.54
C TYR A 214 -12.41 -15.41 61.73
N TYR A 215 -12.67 -14.43 62.60
CA TYR A 215 -11.69 -13.42 62.99
C TYR A 215 -10.40 -14.07 63.51
N TRP A 216 -10.49 -14.99 64.47
CA TRP A 216 -9.32 -15.64 65.06
C TRP A 216 -8.61 -16.58 64.10
N LYS A 217 -9.35 -17.23 63.18
CA LYS A 217 -8.75 -18.00 62.07
C LYS A 217 -7.90 -17.10 61.17
N SER A 218 -8.42 -15.93 60.78
CA SER A 218 -7.67 -14.95 60.00
C SER A 218 -6.46 -14.40 60.76
N PHE A 219 -6.64 -14.04 62.03
CA PHE A 219 -5.60 -13.46 62.88
C PHE A 219 -4.38 -14.37 63.02
N ARG A 220 -4.59 -15.64 63.37
CA ARG A 220 -3.49 -16.62 63.49
C ARG A 220 -2.72 -16.77 62.19
N LEU A 221 -3.42 -16.84 61.05
CA LEU A 221 -2.75 -16.94 59.75
C LEU A 221 -1.90 -15.70 59.43
N LYS A 222 -2.38 -14.50 59.77
CA LYS A 222 -1.59 -13.26 59.59
C LYS A 222 -0.39 -13.18 60.51
N GLU A 223 -0.50 -13.64 61.76
CA GLU A 223 0.64 -13.78 62.67
C GLU A 223 1.68 -14.76 62.14
N GLU A 224 1.25 -15.93 61.69
CA GLU A 224 2.13 -16.98 61.15
C GLU A 224 2.94 -16.50 59.94
N ILE A 225 2.34 -15.68 59.06
CA ILE A 225 3.04 -15.12 57.89
C ILE A 225 3.70 -13.76 58.16
N ASN A 226 3.63 -13.24 59.40
CA ASN A 226 4.16 -11.94 59.81
C ASN A 226 3.65 -10.76 58.92
N ASP A 227 2.38 -10.80 58.52
CA ASP A 227 1.73 -9.74 57.72
C ASP A 227 1.32 -8.55 58.60
N LYS A 228 2.33 -7.79 59.04
CA LYS A 228 2.14 -6.66 59.97
C LYS A 228 1.27 -5.54 59.40
N ASP A 229 1.42 -5.19 58.12
CA ASP A 229 0.55 -4.20 57.45
C ASP A 229 -0.91 -4.69 57.42
N GLY A 230 -1.13 -5.97 57.05
CA GLY A 230 -2.44 -6.59 57.04
C GLY A 230 -3.11 -6.73 58.42
N MET A 231 -2.38 -6.54 59.52
CA MET A 231 -2.96 -6.52 60.87
C MET A 231 -3.83 -5.28 61.12
N SER A 232 -3.60 -4.17 60.43
CA SER A 232 -4.46 -2.99 60.52
C SER A 232 -5.94 -3.35 60.29
N TRP A 233 -6.21 -4.12 59.24
CA TRP A 233 -7.55 -4.58 58.92
C TRP A 233 -8.17 -5.46 60.01
N LEU A 234 -7.40 -6.37 60.58
CA LEU A 234 -7.91 -7.24 61.65
C LEU A 234 -8.18 -6.45 62.92
N TYR A 235 -7.34 -5.49 63.29
CA TYR A 235 -7.64 -4.62 64.43
C TYR A 235 -8.90 -3.79 64.21
N GLU A 236 -9.13 -3.26 63.01
CA GLU A 236 -10.37 -2.57 62.67
C GLU A 236 -11.60 -3.50 62.73
N MET A 237 -11.49 -4.71 62.20
CA MET A 237 -12.57 -5.70 62.29
C MET A 237 -12.87 -6.09 63.74
N TYR A 238 -11.84 -6.31 64.55
CA TYR A 238 -12.01 -6.65 65.96
C TYR A 238 -12.63 -5.50 66.74
N ALA A 239 -12.26 -4.26 66.44
CA ALA A 239 -12.90 -3.08 67.00
C ALA A 239 -14.41 -3.08 66.73
N ARG A 240 -14.82 -3.43 65.51
CA ARG A 240 -16.25 -3.53 65.16
C ARG A 240 -16.96 -4.71 65.79
N LEU A 241 -16.27 -5.84 65.99
CA LEU A 241 -16.80 -6.95 66.81
C LEU A 241 -17.03 -6.51 68.25
N MET A 242 -16.09 -5.78 68.84
CA MET A 242 -16.24 -5.19 70.18
C MET A 242 -17.38 -4.18 70.23
N GLU A 243 -17.54 -3.35 69.20
CA GLU A 243 -18.68 -2.42 69.08
C GLU A 243 -20.02 -3.18 69.06
N ALA A 244 -20.13 -4.24 68.25
CA ALA A 244 -21.33 -5.07 68.17
C ALA A 244 -21.64 -5.78 69.52
N ASP A 245 -20.60 -6.17 70.25
CA ASP A 245 -20.67 -6.73 71.61
C ASP A 245 -20.79 -5.64 72.71
N LYS A 246 -20.99 -4.37 72.32
CA LYS A 246 -21.13 -3.19 73.20
C LYS A 246 -19.93 -2.93 74.13
N LYS A 247 -18.77 -3.52 73.84
CA LYS A 247 -17.49 -3.33 74.55
C LYS A 247 -16.74 -2.13 73.98
N TYR A 248 -17.29 -0.95 74.22
CA TYR A 248 -16.88 0.26 73.51
C TYR A 248 -15.45 0.73 73.77
N ASP A 249 -14.94 0.61 75.00
CA ASP A 249 -13.57 1.01 75.31
C ASP A 249 -12.55 0.13 74.58
N SER A 250 -12.88 -1.17 74.47
CA SER A 250 -12.09 -2.11 73.66
C SER A 250 -12.19 -1.77 72.18
N ALA A 251 -13.38 -1.42 71.67
CA ALA A 251 -13.53 -0.98 70.28
C ALA A 251 -12.62 0.21 69.95
N ILE A 252 -12.64 1.25 70.79
CA ILE A 252 -11.80 2.45 70.64
C ILE A 252 -10.31 2.06 70.64
N PHE A 253 -9.87 1.24 71.61
CA PHE A 253 -8.49 0.78 71.68
C PHE A 253 -8.02 0.10 70.39
N TYR A 254 -8.83 -0.81 69.83
CA TYR A 254 -8.47 -1.54 68.61
C TYR A 254 -8.57 -0.69 67.34
N PHE A 255 -9.47 0.30 67.27
CA PHE A 255 -9.44 1.29 66.20
C PHE A 255 -8.14 2.11 66.21
N HIS A 256 -7.68 2.55 67.38
CA HIS A 256 -6.40 3.24 67.50
C HIS A 256 -5.21 2.34 67.15
N LYS A 257 -5.26 1.06 67.53
CA LYS A 257 -4.25 0.08 67.14
C LYS A 257 -4.20 -0.12 65.62
N SER A 258 -5.35 -0.13 64.94
CA SER A 258 -5.40 -0.13 63.47
C SER A 258 -4.75 1.11 62.88
N LEU A 259 -5.08 2.32 63.37
CA LEU A 259 -4.47 3.57 62.91
C LEU A 259 -2.95 3.59 63.09
N GLN A 260 -2.45 3.09 64.23
CA GLN A 260 -1.02 3.01 64.49
C GLN A 260 -0.29 2.19 63.42
N VAL A 261 -0.85 1.02 63.06
CA VAL A 261 -0.29 0.19 61.98
C VAL A 261 -0.39 0.93 60.64
N CYS A 262 -1.50 1.61 60.35
CA CYS A 262 -1.62 2.40 59.12
C CYS A 262 -0.55 3.48 59.01
N TYR A 263 -0.21 4.15 60.12
CA TYR A 263 0.88 5.13 60.16
C TYR A 263 2.26 4.51 59.98
N GLU A 264 2.53 3.39 60.64
CA GLU A 264 3.81 2.67 60.53
C GLU A 264 4.11 2.24 59.09
N PHE A 265 3.08 1.76 58.37
CA PHE A 265 3.20 1.27 57.01
C PHE A 265 2.81 2.30 55.93
N ASN A 266 2.50 3.54 56.32
CA ASN A 266 2.03 4.62 55.44
C ASN A 266 0.86 4.19 54.52
N ASN A 267 -0.05 3.38 55.05
CA ASN A 267 -1.18 2.82 54.31
C ASN A 267 -2.39 3.74 54.35
N LYS A 268 -2.35 4.81 53.54
CA LYS A 268 -3.36 5.88 53.53
C LYS A 268 -4.78 5.39 53.23
N ASN A 269 -4.94 4.39 52.36
CA ASN A 269 -6.25 3.81 52.05
C ASN A 269 -6.87 3.13 53.29
N ARG A 270 -6.06 2.38 54.04
CA ARG A 270 -6.50 1.73 55.29
C ARG A 270 -6.72 2.72 56.41
N GLU A 271 -5.90 3.77 56.46
CA GLU A 271 -6.10 4.90 57.36
C GLU A 271 -7.47 5.54 57.11
N GLU A 272 -7.82 5.82 55.84
CA GLU A 272 -9.11 6.41 55.48
C GLU A 272 -10.28 5.58 55.98
N VAL A 273 -10.25 4.27 55.72
CA VAL A 273 -11.29 3.34 56.20
C VAL A 273 -11.40 3.35 57.72
N THR A 274 -10.27 3.33 58.43
CA THR A 274 -10.27 3.31 59.89
C THR A 274 -10.80 4.62 60.48
N LEU A 275 -10.43 5.77 59.90
CA LEU A 275 -10.95 7.09 60.28
C LEU A 275 -12.46 7.20 60.01
N GLN A 276 -12.95 6.66 58.90
CA GLN A 276 -14.38 6.58 58.59
C GLN A 276 -15.12 5.71 59.62
N SER A 277 -14.56 4.53 59.96
CA SER A 277 -15.12 3.64 60.98
C SER A 277 -15.19 4.33 62.35
N LEU A 278 -14.14 5.06 62.76
CA LEU A 278 -14.14 5.87 63.98
C LEU A 278 -15.17 7.01 63.94
N GLN A 279 -15.21 7.77 62.84
CA GLN A 279 -16.20 8.84 62.67
C GLN A 279 -17.63 8.30 62.81
N LYS A 280 -17.93 7.16 62.18
CA LYS A 280 -19.23 6.51 62.25
C LYS A 280 -19.53 5.97 63.65
N PHE A 281 -18.55 5.36 64.30
CA PHE A 281 -18.66 4.86 65.67
C PHE A 281 -19.09 5.98 66.63
N TYR A 282 -18.40 7.12 66.60
CA TYR A 282 -18.73 8.26 67.46
C TYR A 282 -20.06 8.93 67.06
N HIS A 283 -20.35 9.03 65.76
CA HIS A 283 -21.60 9.59 65.25
C HIS A 283 -22.82 8.78 65.69
N ASN A 284 -22.79 7.45 65.54
CA ASN A 284 -23.87 6.55 65.95
C ASN A 284 -24.16 6.63 67.45
N ARG A 285 -23.17 7.05 68.24
CA ARG A 285 -23.28 7.25 69.68
C ARG A 285 -23.60 8.68 70.08
N GLN A 286 -23.90 9.55 69.12
CA GLN A 286 -24.23 10.96 69.34
C GLN A 286 -23.10 11.75 70.02
N GLN A 287 -21.85 11.29 69.91
CA GLN A 287 -20.66 11.99 70.39
C GLN A 287 -20.14 12.92 69.29
N ILE A 288 -20.83 14.05 69.11
CA ILE A 288 -20.67 14.94 67.95
C ILE A 288 -19.26 15.51 67.87
N ASP A 289 -18.67 15.94 68.98
CA ASP A 289 -17.33 16.55 68.98
C ASP A 289 -16.25 15.56 68.51
N SER A 290 -16.29 14.32 69.00
CA SER A 290 -15.38 13.26 68.57
C SER A 290 -15.64 12.86 67.12
N ALA A 291 -16.91 12.74 66.70
CA ALA A 291 -17.25 12.46 65.31
C ALA A 291 -16.73 13.56 64.36
N TYR A 292 -16.83 14.83 64.75
CA TYR A 292 -16.31 15.97 64.01
C TYR A 292 -14.78 15.97 63.96
N TYR A 293 -14.11 15.65 65.07
CA TYR A 293 -12.65 15.50 65.09
C TYR A 293 -12.15 14.46 64.08
N TRP A 294 -12.78 13.28 64.05
CA TRP A 294 -12.41 12.22 63.11
C TRP A 294 -12.78 12.57 61.67
N LEU A 295 -13.87 13.31 61.45
CA LEU A 295 -14.20 13.87 60.14
C LEU A 295 -13.14 14.87 59.66
N LEU A 296 -12.63 15.73 60.55
CA LEU A 296 -11.57 16.69 60.22
C LEU A 296 -10.26 15.97 59.86
N LYS A 297 -9.88 14.93 60.62
CA LYS A 297 -8.73 14.06 60.28
C LYS A 297 -8.91 13.38 58.93
N LEU A 298 -10.11 12.86 58.67
CA LEU A 298 -10.47 12.25 57.39
C LEU A 298 -10.33 13.24 56.23
N ASN A 299 -10.78 14.49 56.41
CA ASN A 299 -10.66 15.53 55.38
C ASN A 299 -9.20 15.91 55.12
N ILE A 300 -8.37 16.06 56.16
CA ILE A 300 -6.92 16.31 56.01
C ILE A 300 -6.24 15.17 55.24
N LEU A 301 -6.59 13.92 55.56
CA LEU A 301 -6.07 12.76 54.83
C LEU A 301 -6.53 12.78 53.37
N ARG A 302 -7.81 13.11 53.12
CA ARG A 302 -8.37 13.23 51.77
C ARG A 302 -7.68 14.31 50.96
N ASP A 303 -7.27 15.42 51.56
CA ASP A 303 -6.45 16.43 50.89
C ASP A 303 -5.09 15.85 50.46
N SER A 304 -4.47 15.01 51.31
CA SER A 304 -3.23 14.31 50.96
C SER A 304 -3.43 13.22 49.88
N ILE A 305 -4.57 12.53 49.87
CA ILE A 305 -4.96 11.59 48.81
C ILE A 305 -5.25 12.36 47.51
N TYR A 306 -5.85 13.55 47.62
CA TYR A 306 -6.13 14.44 46.50
C TYR A 306 -4.85 14.89 45.80
N ASP A 307 -3.75 15.14 46.51
CA ASP A 307 -2.44 15.39 45.87
C ASP A 307 -1.95 14.21 45.02
N SER A 308 -2.23 12.99 45.46
CA SER A 308 -1.97 11.76 44.71
C SER A 308 -2.90 11.64 43.49
N GLU A 309 -4.18 11.98 43.62
CA GLU A 309 -5.11 12.03 42.48
C GLU A 309 -4.77 13.15 41.49
N LYS A 310 -4.28 14.29 41.97
CA LYS A 310 -3.74 15.36 41.11
C LYS A 310 -2.52 14.86 40.34
N THR A 311 -1.65 14.10 41.00
CA THR A 311 -0.52 13.44 40.34
C THR A 311 -1.04 12.52 39.23
N LYS A 312 -1.99 11.63 39.53
CA LYS A 312 -2.66 10.81 38.50
C LYS A 312 -3.23 11.67 37.36
N GLY A 313 -3.89 12.79 37.65
CA GLY A 313 -4.39 13.71 36.63
C GLY A 313 -3.31 14.27 35.70
N ILE A 314 -2.12 14.59 36.23
CA ILE A 314 -0.96 15.01 35.42
C ILE A 314 -0.52 13.86 34.51
N ILE A 315 -0.39 12.65 35.06
CA ILE A 315 -0.01 11.46 34.30
C ILE A 315 -1.01 11.19 33.17
N LEU A 316 -2.31 11.32 33.47
CA LEU A 316 -3.38 11.17 32.48
C LEU A 316 -3.28 12.21 31.38
N HIS A 317 -2.99 13.46 31.74
CA HIS A 317 -2.74 14.50 30.77
C HIS A 317 -1.56 14.11 29.85
N GLU A 318 -0.44 13.65 30.42
CA GLU A 318 0.72 13.18 29.63
C GLU A 318 0.38 11.99 28.72
N ILE A 319 -0.36 11.00 29.22
CA ILE A 319 -0.83 9.85 28.42
C ILE A 319 -1.72 10.33 27.28
N SER A 320 -2.66 11.25 27.54
CA SER A 320 -3.54 11.81 26.51
C SER A 320 -2.78 12.62 25.45
N LEU A 321 -1.76 13.40 25.86
CA LEU A 321 -0.89 14.14 24.95
C LEU A 321 -0.13 13.20 24.02
N LYS A 322 0.51 12.16 24.58
CA LYS A 322 1.21 11.13 23.79
C LYS A 322 0.24 10.42 22.84
N HIS A 323 -0.96 10.09 23.30
CA HIS A 323 -1.96 9.44 22.46
C HIS A 323 -2.41 10.32 21.29
N ASN A 324 -2.61 11.62 21.53
CA ASN A 324 -2.95 12.57 20.48
C ASN A 324 -1.81 12.71 19.45
N GLN A 325 -0.56 12.72 19.90
CA GLN A 325 0.62 12.73 19.03
C GLN A 325 0.73 11.46 18.19
N GLU A 326 0.50 10.28 18.79
CA GLU A 326 0.46 9.00 18.06
C GLU A 326 -0.62 9.01 16.98
N GLN A 327 -1.84 9.45 17.30
CA GLN A 327 -2.93 9.56 16.33
C GLN A 327 -2.62 10.53 15.18
N GLU A 328 -1.98 11.66 15.49
CA GLU A 328 -1.54 12.62 14.47
C GLU A 328 -0.46 12.00 13.56
N MET A 329 0.50 11.28 14.14
CA MET A 329 1.54 10.59 13.38
C MET A 329 0.96 9.51 12.47
N ASP A 330 0.02 8.69 12.96
CA ASP A 330 -0.67 7.68 12.16
C ASP A 330 -1.46 8.32 11.00
N ARG A 331 -2.10 9.47 11.23
CA ARG A 331 -2.77 10.24 10.16
C ARG A 331 -1.76 10.73 9.11
N LEU A 332 -0.61 11.25 9.52
CA LEU A 332 0.44 11.70 8.61
C LEU A 332 1.02 10.53 7.80
N ILE A 333 1.28 9.38 8.43
CA ILE A 333 1.74 8.16 7.76
C ILE A 333 0.72 7.70 6.74
N HIS A 334 -0.57 7.64 7.11
CA HIS A 334 -1.64 7.28 6.20
C HIS A 334 -1.75 8.26 5.03
N GLN A 335 -1.70 9.58 5.29
CA GLN A 335 -1.67 10.60 4.24
C GLN A 335 -0.48 10.43 3.29
N ALA A 336 0.72 10.16 3.81
CA ALA A 336 1.91 9.91 3.01
C ALA A 336 1.77 8.63 2.15
N GLN A 337 1.18 7.57 2.68
CA GLN A 337 0.89 6.34 1.92
C GLN A 337 -0.10 6.60 0.79
N VAL A 338 -1.20 7.32 1.05
CA VAL A 338 -2.19 7.70 0.03
C VAL A 338 -1.56 8.59 -1.04
N PHE A 339 -0.74 9.58 -0.64
CA PHE A 339 -0.02 10.44 -1.59
C PHE A 339 0.94 9.65 -2.48
N LYS A 340 1.70 8.72 -1.90
CA LYS A 340 2.60 7.83 -2.65
C LYS A 340 1.83 6.98 -3.65
N LEU A 341 0.69 6.42 -3.27
CA LEU A 341 -0.17 5.64 -4.16
C LEU A 341 -0.70 6.50 -5.32
N ALA A 342 -1.19 7.71 -5.03
CA ALA A 342 -1.66 8.66 -6.04
C ALA A 342 -0.57 9.05 -7.04
N LEU A 343 0.67 9.25 -6.57
CA LEU A 343 1.82 9.55 -7.43
C LEU A 343 2.14 8.38 -8.37
N VAL A 344 2.12 7.13 -7.87
CA VAL A 344 2.33 5.93 -8.71
C VAL A 344 1.24 5.80 -9.77
N ILE A 345 -0.03 5.98 -9.40
CA ILE A 345 -1.15 5.93 -10.36
C ILE A 345 -1.01 7.02 -11.42
N THR A 346 -0.62 8.23 -11.02
CA THR A 346 -0.42 9.36 -11.95
C THR A 346 0.71 9.08 -12.93
N LEU A 347 1.85 8.55 -12.46
CA LEU A 347 2.97 8.16 -13.34
C LEU A 347 2.57 7.06 -14.33
N LEU A 348 1.80 6.07 -13.89
CA LEU A 348 1.26 5.02 -14.77
C LEU A 348 0.32 5.60 -15.83
N ALA A 349 -0.55 6.55 -15.46
CA ALA A 349 -1.43 7.24 -16.41
C ALA A 349 -0.65 8.01 -17.48
N PHE A 350 0.41 8.73 -17.08
CA PHE A 350 1.30 9.41 -18.04
C PHE A 350 2.04 8.42 -18.94
N ALA A 351 2.50 7.28 -18.42
CA ALA A 351 3.14 6.25 -19.23
C ALA A 351 2.16 5.71 -20.29
N VAL A 352 0.92 5.40 -19.90
CA VAL A 352 -0.13 4.94 -20.82
C VAL A 352 -0.43 6.00 -21.89
N LEU A 353 -0.65 7.26 -21.50
CA LEU A 353 -0.86 8.37 -22.44
C LEU A 353 0.32 8.53 -23.41
N GLY A 354 1.56 8.41 -22.91
CA GLY A 354 2.77 8.42 -23.73
C GLY A 354 2.79 7.28 -24.76
N THR A 355 2.44 6.05 -24.36
CA THR A 355 2.37 4.92 -25.30
C THR A 355 1.30 5.11 -26.37
N VAL A 356 0.12 5.63 -26.00
CA VAL A 356 -0.96 5.93 -26.94
C VAL A 356 -0.52 7.02 -27.92
N LEU A 357 0.15 8.07 -27.44
CA LEU A 357 0.68 9.15 -28.28
C LEU A 357 1.72 8.61 -29.27
N VAL A 358 2.64 7.75 -28.84
CA VAL A 358 3.62 7.10 -29.72
C VAL A 358 2.92 6.25 -30.79
N ILE A 359 1.90 5.47 -30.42
CA ILE A 359 1.11 4.68 -31.38
C ILE A 359 0.43 5.59 -32.41
N ILE A 360 -0.17 6.71 -31.98
CA ILE A 360 -0.80 7.69 -32.88
C ILE A 360 0.25 8.27 -33.84
N ILE A 361 1.42 8.68 -33.35
CA ILE A 361 2.50 9.24 -34.18
C ILE A 361 2.98 8.21 -35.21
N LEU A 362 3.19 6.96 -34.80
CA LEU A 362 3.61 5.88 -35.70
C LEU A 362 2.55 5.60 -36.77
N ASN A 363 1.27 5.60 -36.40
CA ASN A 363 0.16 5.42 -37.35
C ASN A 363 0.06 6.58 -38.34
N LEU A 364 0.21 7.83 -37.89
CA LEU A 364 0.21 9.01 -38.76
C LEU A 364 1.41 9.00 -39.71
N ARG A 365 2.60 8.61 -39.23
CA ARG A 365 3.80 8.47 -40.06
C ARG A 365 3.63 7.36 -41.10
N SER A 366 3.09 6.20 -40.70
CA SER A 366 2.80 5.09 -41.62
C SER A 366 1.78 5.51 -42.69
N ARG A 367 0.74 6.27 -42.32
CA ARG A 367 -0.25 6.80 -43.28
C ARG A 367 0.39 7.77 -44.27
N ARG A 368 1.19 8.74 -43.80
CA ARG A 368 1.90 9.68 -44.69
C ARG A 368 2.79 8.94 -45.67
N PHE A 369 3.58 7.97 -45.20
CA PHE A 369 4.45 7.17 -46.07
C PHE A 369 3.67 6.38 -47.12
N ARG A 370 2.49 5.83 -46.78
CA ARG A 370 1.63 5.15 -47.75
C ARG A 370 1.08 6.10 -48.80
N ILE A 371 0.65 7.29 -48.40
CA ILE A 371 0.11 8.31 -49.32
C ILE A 371 1.20 8.77 -50.29
N GLU A 372 2.37 9.16 -49.78
CA GLU A 372 3.51 9.59 -50.59
C GLU A 372 3.91 8.50 -51.60
N LYS A 373 3.98 7.25 -51.16
CA LYS A 373 4.26 6.11 -52.04
C LYS A 373 3.20 5.95 -53.14
N HIS A 374 1.91 6.12 -52.82
CA HIS A 374 0.84 6.04 -53.82
C HIS A 374 0.89 7.19 -54.83
N GLU A 375 1.23 8.40 -54.38
CA GLU A 375 1.42 9.55 -55.27
C GLU A 375 2.58 9.33 -56.24
N THR A 376 3.74 8.88 -55.74
CA THR A 376 4.89 8.58 -56.59
C THR A 376 4.60 7.47 -57.61
N ILE A 377 3.86 6.42 -57.22
CA ILE A 377 3.47 5.35 -58.15
C ILE A 377 2.56 5.91 -59.25
N LYS A 378 1.56 6.71 -58.89
CA LYS A 378 0.61 7.28 -59.85
C LYS A 378 1.28 8.27 -60.80
N GLU A 379 2.22 9.09 -60.31
CA GLU A 379 3.00 10.00 -61.14
C GLU A 379 3.86 9.22 -62.16
N LYS A 380 4.50 8.13 -61.73
CA LYS A 380 5.27 7.26 -62.62
C LYS A 380 4.40 6.62 -63.71
N GLU A 381 3.24 6.09 -63.35
CA GLU A 381 2.30 5.50 -64.32
C GLU A 381 1.85 6.53 -65.37
N ASN A 382 1.55 7.77 -64.95
CA ASN A 382 1.18 8.85 -65.88
C ASN A 382 2.32 9.21 -66.85
N LEU A 383 3.55 9.31 -66.35
CA LEU A 383 4.72 9.60 -67.19
C LEU A 383 4.98 8.49 -68.21
N GLU A 384 4.83 7.22 -67.82
CA GLU A 384 4.96 6.08 -68.74
C GLU A 384 3.88 6.11 -69.83
N LEU A 385 2.64 6.45 -69.49
CA LEU A 385 1.54 6.61 -70.45
C LEU A 385 1.78 7.78 -71.41
N GLU A 386 2.26 8.92 -70.93
CA GLU A 386 2.58 10.08 -71.78
C GLU A 386 3.70 9.75 -72.78
N LEU A 387 4.74 9.06 -72.31
CA LEU A 387 5.86 8.62 -73.14
C LEU A 387 5.39 7.62 -74.21
N LEU A 388 4.53 6.67 -73.84
CA LEU A 388 3.93 5.74 -74.79
C LEU A 388 3.11 6.47 -75.87
N SER A 389 2.29 7.44 -75.48
CA SER A 389 1.47 8.25 -76.39
C SER A 389 2.35 9.02 -77.39
N LYS A 390 3.40 9.71 -76.92
CA LYS A 390 4.32 10.45 -77.80
C LYS A 390 5.03 9.54 -78.80
N ASN A 391 5.42 8.32 -78.39
CA ASN A 391 6.01 7.33 -79.30
C ASN A 391 5.02 6.86 -80.38
N GLN A 392 3.74 6.66 -80.03
CA GLN A 392 2.70 6.28 -80.98
C GLN A 392 2.41 7.39 -82.00
N GLU A 393 2.29 8.64 -81.54
CA GLU A 393 2.12 9.81 -82.42
C GLU A 393 3.27 9.95 -83.41
N MET A 394 4.50 9.83 -82.91
CA MET A 394 5.70 9.90 -83.73
C MET A 394 5.74 8.80 -84.79
N THR A 395 5.43 7.56 -84.41
CA THR A 395 5.39 6.41 -85.34
C THR A 395 4.36 6.64 -86.44
N THR A 396 3.16 7.11 -86.09
CA THR A 396 2.08 7.40 -87.04
C THR A 396 2.50 8.47 -88.05
N TYR A 397 3.13 9.54 -87.57
CA TYR A 397 3.63 10.62 -88.42
C TYR A 397 4.71 10.13 -89.40
N VAL A 398 5.67 9.33 -88.92
CA VAL A 398 6.72 8.74 -89.77
C VAL A 398 6.11 7.81 -90.84
N MET A 399 5.13 6.98 -90.48
CA MET A 399 4.44 6.11 -91.45
C MET A 399 3.69 6.91 -92.53
N ASN A 400 3.06 8.03 -92.16
CA ASN A 400 2.41 8.91 -93.13
C ASN A 400 3.41 9.55 -94.10
N LEU A 401 4.57 10.00 -93.62
CA LEU A 401 5.64 10.52 -94.48
C LEU A 401 6.10 9.47 -95.50
N VAL A 402 6.38 8.24 -95.04
CA VAL A 402 6.79 7.14 -95.92
C VAL A 402 5.73 6.83 -96.97
N ASN A 403 4.47 6.72 -96.55
CA ASN A 403 3.36 6.37 -97.45
C ASN A 403 3.13 7.46 -98.51
N ASN A 404 3.11 8.73 -98.10
CA ASN A 404 2.95 9.87 -99.03
C ASN A 404 4.04 9.87 -100.10
N ASN A 405 5.29 9.62 -99.70
CA ASN A 405 6.41 9.59 -100.64
C ASN A 405 6.39 8.35 -101.53
N GLN A 406 5.98 7.20 -101.01
CA GLN A 406 5.78 6.01 -101.82
C GLN A 406 4.70 6.24 -102.90
N LEU A 407 3.58 6.86 -102.52
CA LEU A 407 2.51 7.22 -103.45
C LEU A 407 2.99 8.20 -104.52
N ALA A 408 3.68 9.28 -104.11
CA ALA A 408 4.23 10.26 -105.05
C ALA A 408 5.24 9.62 -106.01
N GLY A 409 6.14 8.76 -105.52
CA GLY A 409 7.08 7.99 -106.35
C GLY A 409 6.38 7.07 -107.35
N GLN A 410 5.34 6.35 -106.93
CA GLN A 410 4.53 5.50 -107.82
C GLN A 410 3.78 6.31 -108.89
N VAL A 411 3.29 7.51 -108.55
CA VAL A 411 2.62 8.40 -109.51
C VAL A 411 3.64 8.91 -110.53
N ILE A 412 4.81 9.36 -110.09
CA ILE A 412 5.89 9.79 -110.99
C ILE A 412 6.31 8.64 -111.93
N GLU A 413 6.52 7.43 -111.41
CA GLU A 413 6.90 6.26 -112.22
C GLU A 413 5.83 5.92 -113.27
N LYS A 414 4.54 5.92 -112.89
CA LYS A 414 3.43 5.67 -113.82
C LYS A 414 3.29 6.74 -114.89
N LEU A 415 3.47 8.01 -114.53
CA LEU A 415 3.41 9.13 -115.47
C LEU A 415 4.63 9.14 -116.41
N SER A 416 5.81 8.77 -115.90
CA SER A 416 7.06 8.77 -116.67
C SER A 416 7.14 7.59 -117.65
N SER A 417 6.68 6.40 -117.25
CA SER A 417 6.70 5.18 -118.10
C SER A 417 5.75 5.24 -119.30
N ARG A 418 4.74 6.11 -119.26
CA ARG A 418 3.77 6.31 -120.35
C ARG A 418 3.87 7.68 -121.00
N LEU A 419 4.93 8.44 -120.70
CA LEU A 419 5.09 9.82 -121.16
C LEU A 419 4.98 9.93 -122.70
N ASP A 420 5.45 8.90 -123.42
CA ASP A 420 5.42 8.83 -124.88
C ASP A 420 4.05 8.49 -125.48
N GLU A 421 3.10 7.98 -124.70
CA GLU A 421 1.73 7.70 -125.16
C GLU A 421 0.87 8.96 -125.27
N PHE A 422 1.28 10.06 -124.61
CA PHE A 422 0.55 11.32 -124.64
C PHE A 422 0.86 12.15 -125.89
N LEU A 423 -0.15 12.90 -126.37
CA LEU A 423 -0.01 13.85 -127.47
C LEU A 423 1.13 14.86 -127.18
N PRO A 424 1.95 15.26 -128.17
CA PRO A 424 3.11 16.13 -127.96
C PRO A 424 2.82 17.44 -127.19
N GLN A 425 1.64 18.03 -127.42
CA GLN A 425 1.16 19.22 -126.71
C GLN A 425 0.94 19.00 -125.19
N ASN A 426 0.61 17.77 -124.78
CA ASN A 426 0.32 17.42 -123.39
C ASN A 426 1.56 16.93 -122.63
N ARG A 427 2.59 16.44 -123.34
CA ARG A 427 3.82 15.91 -122.72
C ARG A 427 4.53 16.96 -121.85
N LYS A 428 4.54 18.23 -122.29
CA LYS A 428 5.15 19.33 -121.53
C LYS A 428 4.46 19.55 -120.17
N TYR A 429 3.12 19.54 -120.14
CA TYR A 429 2.35 19.70 -118.91
C TYR A 429 2.54 18.52 -117.94
N ILE A 430 2.60 17.28 -118.46
CA ILE A 430 2.87 16.10 -117.61
C ILE A 430 4.31 16.12 -117.08
N GLN A 431 5.27 16.57 -117.89
CA GLN A 431 6.66 16.72 -117.43
C GLN A 431 6.77 17.79 -116.32
N ASP A 432 6.03 18.89 -116.42
CA ASP A 432 5.98 19.92 -115.37
C ASP A 432 5.36 19.37 -114.08
N ILE A 433 4.28 18.56 -114.17
CA ILE A 433 3.68 17.88 -113.00
C ILE A 433 4.65 16.87 -112.37
N ILE A 434 5.37 16.08 -113.18
CA ILE A 434 6.42 15.18 -112.69
C ILE A 434 7.52 15.97 -111.97
N ASN A 435 7.96 17.10 -112.54
CA ASN A 435 8.98 17.95 -111.93
C ASN A 435 8.49 18.58 -110.63
N GLU A 436 7.23 19.00 -110.54
CA GLU A 436 6.64 19.57 -109.33
C GLU A 436 6.49 18.51 -108.21
N LEU A 437 6.00 17.32 -108.53
CA LEU A 437 5.95 16.19 -107.60
C LEU A 437 7.35 15.76 -107.14
N SER A 438 8.32 15.75 -108.05
CA SER A 438 9.73 15.44 -107.74
C SER A 438 10.37 16.50 -106.84
N ASN A 439 10.06 17.78 -107.05
CA ASN A 439 10.54 18.86 -106.19
C ASN A 439 9.92 18.81 -104.79
N ASN A 440 8.66 18.38 -104.66
CA ASN A 440 8.02 18.21 -103.35
C ASN A 440 8.55 16.99 -102.57
N LEU A 441 9.00 15.92 -103.26
CA LEU A 441 9.76 14.83 -102.63
C LEU A 441 11.09 15.35 -102.04
N ASN A 442 11.74 16.33 -102.67
CA ASN A 442 13.10 16.76 -102.32
C ASN A 442 13.23 17.77 -101.14
N LYS A 443 12.14 18.16 -100.47
CA LYS A 443 12.25 19.00 -99.25
C LYS A 443 12.77 18.17 -98.08
N ASP A 444 14.02 18.42 -97.65
CA ASP A 444 14.77 17.88 -96.49
C ASP A 444 13.98 17.08 -95.41
N ILE A 445 13.45 15.91 -95.77
CA ILE A 445 12.64 15.02 -94.89
C ILE A 445 13.41 14.65 -93.62
N TRP A 446 14.73 14.54 -93.75
CA TRP A 446 15.61 14.26 -92.62
C TRP A 446 15.56 15.33 -91.54
N LYS A 447 15.54 16.62 -91.90
CA LYS A 447 15.49 17.70 -90.91
C LYS A 447 14.19 17.66 -90.11
N GLU A 448 13.08 17.35 -90.78
CA GLU A 448 11.77 17.25 -90.12
C GLU A 448 11.65 15.99 -89.24
N PHE A 449 12.18 14.85 -89.70
CA PHE A 449 12.28 13.64 -88.91
C PHE A 449 13.18 13.84 -87.68
N GLU A 450 14.38 14.41 -87.87
CA GLU A 450 15.38 14.62 -86.81
C GLU A 450 14.86 15.56 -85.72
N LEU A 451 14.17 16.64 -86.10
CA LEU A 451 13.54 17.55 -85.16
C LEU A 451 12.50 16.84 -84.29
N ARG A 452 11.63 16.01 -84.88
CA ARG A 452 10.62 15.26 -84.10
C ARG A 452 11.22 14.12 -83.29
N PHE A 453 12.23 13.45 -83.82
CA PHE A 453 12.95 12.39 -83.11
C PHE A 453 13.64 12.92 -81.86
N ASN A 454 14.33 14.06 -81.96
CA ASN A 454 14.99 14.68 -80.81
C ASN A 454 13.97 15.21 -79.79
N ASN A 455 12.75 15.57 -80.19
CA ASN A 455 11.70 15.97 -79.24
C ASN A 455 11.20 14.81 -78.37
N VAL A 456 11.18 13.58 -78.91
CA VAL A 456 10.72 12.38 -78.18
C VAL A 456 11.90 11.66 -77.50
N HIS A 457 13.08 11.73 -78.09
CA HIS A 457 14.30 11.07 -77.64
C HIS A 457 15.48 12.06 -77.54
N PRO A 458 15.40 13.10 -76.67
CA PRO A 458 16.38 14.18 -76.62
C PRO A 458 17.80 13.73 -76.25
N GLU A 459 17.91 12.65 -75.47
CA GLU A 459 19.21 12.12 -75.02
C GLU A 459 19.75 10.98 -75.88
N PHE A 460 19.00 10.49 -76.87
CA PHE A 460 19.36 9.29 -77.63
C PHE A 460 20.73 9.40 -78.29
N HIS A 461 20.96 10.49 -79.02
CA HIS A 461 22.22 10.71 -79.71
C HIS A 461 23.39 10.88 -78.73
N HIS A 462 23.16 11.59 -77.62
CA HIS A 462 24.18 11.81 -76.59
C HIS A 462 24.58 10.51 -75.89
N LYS A 463 23.60 9.70 -75.47
CA LYS A 463 23.86 8.39 -74.83
C LYS A 463 24.50 7.41 -75.79
N LEU A 464 24.05 7.37 -77.03
CA LEU A 464 24.60 6.44 -78.02
C LEU A 464 26.04 6.79 -78.41
N LEU A 465 26.37 8.09 -78.52
CA LEU A 465 27.74 8.55 -78.79
C LEU A 465 28.68 8.39 -77.61
N ALA A 466 28.17 8.38 -76.37
CA ALA A 466 28.98 8.10 -75.19
C ALA A 466 29.57 6.67 -75.23
N ASP A 467 28.78 5.69 -75.67
CA ASP A 467 29.20 4.29 -75.79
C ASP A 467 29.87 3.97 -77.13
N PHE A 468 29.50 4.69 -78.20
CA PHE A 468 29.99 4.47 -79.57
C PHE A 468 30.41 5.80 -80.24
N PRO A 469 31.55 6.39 -79.85
CA PRO A 469 31.99 7.71 -80.33
C PRO A 469 32.38 7.74 -81.81
N ASP A 470 32.72 6.59 -82.42
CA ASP A 470 33.17 6.48 -83.82
C ASP A 470 32.02 6.39 -84.85
N LEU A 471 30.77 6.63 -84.41
CA LEU A 471 29.61 6.67 -85.29
C LEU A 471 29.59 7.96 -86.10
N THR A 472 29.52 7.80 -87.42
CA THR A 472 29.40 8.93 -88.33
C THR A 472 27.99 9.54 -88.28
N PRO A 473 27.79 10.80 -88.70
CA PRO A 473 26.46 11.41 -88.77
C PRO A 473 25.44 10.59 -89.57
N ASN A 474 25.87 9.93 -90.66
CA ASN A 474 25.01 9.07 -91.46
C ASN A 474 24.63 7.76 -90.75
N GLU A 475 25.51 7.25 -89.88
CA GLU A 475 25.24 6.07 -89.06
C GLU A 475 24.32 6.40 -87.89
N LEU A 476 24.47 7.57 -87.26
CA LEU A 476 23.51 8.09 -86.26
C LEU A 476 22.11 8.25 -86.85
N LYS A 477 22.05 8.81 -88.06
CA LYS A 477 20.81 8.90 -88.84
C LYS A 477 20.18 7.53 -89.08
N LEU A 478 20.99 6.54 -89.45
CA LEU A 478 20.52 5.16 -89.61
C LEU A 478 20.06 4.54 -88.28
N CYS A 479 20.74 4.81 -87.16
CA CYS A 479 20.31 4.39 -85.83
C CYS A 479 18.94 4.96 -85.45
N ALA A 480 18.70 6.24 -85.72
CA ALA A 480 17.42 6.88 -85.42
C ALA A 480 16.26 6.21 -86.20
N PHE A 481 16.47 5.87 -87.48
CA PHE A 481 15.47 5.12 -88.25
C PHE A 481 15.25 3.69 -87.73
N LEU A 482 16.33 2.97 -87.39
CA LEU A 482 16.24 1.61 -86.88
C LEU A 482 15.65 1.54 -85.46
N ARG A 483 15.84 2.60 -84.65
CA ARG A 483 15.19 2.77 -83.34
C ARG A 483 13.67 2.85 -83.46
N MET A 484 13.19 3.43 -84.56
CA MET A 484 11.78 3.50 -84.93
C MET A 484 11.30 2.24 -85.68
N ASN A 485 12.09 1.16 -85.69
CA ASN A 485 11.79 -0.11 -86.35
C ASN A 485 11.57 -0.02 -87.88
N MET A 486 12.17 0.97 -88.54
CA MET A 486 12.00 1.11 -89.99
C MET A 486 12.76 0.03 -90.75
N SER A 487 12.12 -0.54 -91.77
CA SER A 487 12.71 -1.49 -92.69
C SER A 487 13.68 -0.81 -93.65
N SER A 488 14.61 -1.60 -94.23
CA SER A 488 15.55 -1.07 -95.24
C SER A 488 14.84 -0.46 -96.45
N LYS A 489 13.63 -0.96 -96.77
CA LYS A 489 12.79 -0.42 -97.85
C LYS A 489 12.25 0.96 -97.48
N GLU A 490 11.73 1.15 -96.28
CA GLU A 490 11.19 2.45 -95.84
C GLU A 490 12.29 3.50 -95.69
N ILE A 491 13.44 3.10 -95.16
CA ILE A 491 14.62 3.98 -95.05
C ILE A 491 15.13 4.38 -96.44
N SER A 492 15.10 3.48 -97.42
CA SER A 492 15.48 3.78 -98.81
C SER A 492 14.62 4.89 -99.43
N LEU A 493 13.31 4.90 -99.09
CA LEU A 493 12.35 5.90 -99.55
C LEU A 493 12.58 7.28 -98.92
N ILE A 494 13.03 7.32 -97.67
CA ILE A 494 13.33 8.60 -96.97
C ILE A 494 14.69 9.17 -97.36
N THR A 495 15.67 8.30 -97.59
CA THR A 495 17.07 8.71 -97.80
C THR A 495 17.46 8.82 -99.26
N TYR A 496 16.58 8.45 -100.19
CA TYR A 496 16.82 8.39 -101.64
C TYR A 496 18.02 7.50 -102.04
N GLN A 497 18.36 6.54 -101.19
CA GLN A 497 19.41 5.57 -101.46
C GLN A 497 18.79 4.24 -101.91
N SER A 498 19.54 3.43 -102.67
CA SER A 498 19.06 2.09 -103.02
C SER A 498 18.84 1.23 -101.78
N VAL A 499 17.85 0.33 -101.80
CA VAL A 499 17.59 -0.64 -100.72
C VAL A 499 18.87 -1.42 -100.38
N GLN A 500 19.63 -1.84 -101.40
CA GLN A 500 20.91 -2.54 -101.22
C GLN A 500 21.97 -1.70 -100.51
N SER A 501 22.00 -0.37 -100.75
CA SER A 501 22.90 0.55 -100.04
C SER A 501 22.55 0.62 -98.56
N ILE A 502 21.26 0.68 -98.23
CA ILE A 502 20.78 0.71 -96.84
C ILE A 502 21.04 -0.62 -96.12
N GLU A 503 20.85 -1.76 -96.79
CA GLU A 503 21.18 -3.07 -96.20
C GLU A 503 22.68 -3.22 -95.92
N LYS A 504 23.53 -2.76 -96.84
CA LYS A 504 24.99 -2.70 -96.62
C LYS A 504 25.33 -1.77 -95.47
N ALA A 505 24.71 -0.59 -95.38
CA ALA A 505 24.90 0.34 -94.27
C ALA A 505 24.46 -0.26 -92.94
N ARG A 506 23.33 -0.96 -92.90
CA ARG A 506 22.80 -1.66 -91.71
C ARG A 506 23.71 -2.80 -91.26
N SER A 507 24.27 -3.55 -92.20
CA SER A 507 25.27 -4.60 -91.90
C SER A 507 26.56 -4.01 -91.32
N ARG A 508 27.06 -2.89 -91.87
CA ARG A 508 28.22 -2.17 -91.33
C ARG A 508 27.96 -1.61 -89.93
N LEU A 509 26.79 -1.00 -89.74
CA LEU A 509 26.36 -0.48 -88.45
C LEU A 509 26.26 -1.60 -87.42
N ARG A 510 25.70 -2.76 -87.79
CA ARG A 510 25.66 -3.95 -86.94
C ARG A 510 27.05 -4.39 -86.46
N LYS A 511 28.06 -4.30 -87.33
CA LYS A 511 29.46 -4.58 -86.97
C LYS A 511 30.01 -3.55 -85.98
N LYS A 512 29.79 -2.26 -86.22
CA LYS A 512 30.25 -1.17 -85.32
C LYS A 512 29.59 -1.19 -83.95
N LEU A 513 28.33 -1.63 -83.89
CA LEU A 513 27.60 -1.83 -82.63
C LEU A 513 27.95 -3.17 -81.95
N ASN A 514 28.93 -3.92 -82.46
CA ASN A 514 29.36 -5.24 -81.95
C ASN A 514 28.25 -6.32 -81.93
N LEU A 515 27.35 -6.32 -82.93
CA LEU A 515 26.19 -7.21 -83.02
C LEU A 515 26.30 -8.29 -84.13
N THR A 516 27.48 -8.47 -84.74
CA THR A 516 27.66 -9.32 -85.94
C THR A 516 27.26 -10.79 -85.75
N ASN A 517 27.30 -11.30 -84.51
CA ASN A 517 27.06 -12.71 -84.16
C ASN A 517 26.01 -12.90 -83.05
N THR A 518 25.10 -11.94 -82.88
CA THR A 518 24.02 -12.02 -81.90
C THR A 518 22.67 -12.14 -82.61
N ASP A 519 21.67 -12.76 -81.97
CA ASP A 519 20.28 -12.77 -82.47
C ASP A 519 19.52 -11.48 -82.08
N VAL A 520 20.18 -10.54 -81.41
CA VAL A 520 19.58 -9.30 -80.94
C VAL A 520 19.26 -8.38 -82.12
N SER A 521 17.99 -7.96 -82.21
CA SER A 521 17.56 -6.95 -83.18
C SER A 521 18.22 -5.60 -82.87
N ILE A 522 18.69 -4.90 -83.92
CA ILE A 522 19.29 -3.56 -83.78
C ILE A 522 18.29 -2.60 -83.11
N MET A 523 16.99 -2.73 -83.41
CA MET A 523 15.93 -1.95 -82.76
C MET A 523 15.91 -2.16 -81.24
N TYR A 524 15.93 -3.42 -80.79
CA TYR A 524 15.87 -3.75 -79.37
C TYR A 524 17.13 -3.31 -78.63
N PHE A 525 18.30 -3.39 -79.28
CA PHE A 525 19.54 -2.85 -78.74
C PHE A 525 19.48 -1.32 -78.59
N LEU A 526 19.05 -0.62 -79.65
CA LEU A 526 18.91 0.84 -79.65
C LEU A 526 17.80 1.34 -78.73
N ALA A 527 16.84 0.49 -78.35
CA ALA A 527 15.79 0.85 -77.38
C ALA A 527 16.31 1.19 -75.98
N LYS A 528 17.56 0.82 -75.67
CA LYS A 528 18.23 1.12 -74.39
C LYS A 528 18.79 2.55 -74.31
N TYR A 529 18.86 3.24 -75.44
CA TYR A 529 19.48 4.56 -75.58
C TYR A 529 18.43 5.67 -75.70
#